data_AF-A0A822F0L0-F1
#
_entry.id   AF-A0A822F0L0-F1
#
_cell.length_a   1.000
_cell.length_b   1.000
_cell.length_c   1.000
_cell.angle_alpha   90.00
_cell.angle_beta   90.00
_cell.angle_gamma   90.00
#
_symmetry.space_group_name_H-M   'P 1'
#
loop_
_entity.id
_entity.type
_entity.pdbx_description
1 polymer ?
#
loop_
_entity_poly.entity_id
_entity_poly.type
_entity_poly.pdbx_seq_one_letter_code
_entity_poly.pdbx_strand_id
1 'polypeptide(L)' 'MANSVRKMALNEDRLFTIDDFEFGRPLGKGAFGIVYLARLKK' A
#
# COMPACT_ATOMS: atom_id res chain seq x y z
N MET A 1 -33.85 6.22 0.98
CA MET A 1 -33.22 5.01 1.57
C MET A 1 -32.14 4.36 0.69
N ALA A 2 -32.03 4.64 -0.62
CA ALA A 2 -31.06 4.00 -1.52
C ALA A 2 -29.58 4.49 -1.39
N ASN A 3 -29.32 5.59 -0.68
CA ASN A 3 -27.98 6.22 -0.64
C ASN A 3 -27.05 5.69 0.46
N SER A 4 -27.53 4.81 1.34
CA SER A 4 -26.71 4.22 2.42
C SER A 4 -25.99 2.93 2.00
N VAL A 5 -26.62 2.13 1.12
CA VAL A 5 -26.11 0.79 0.72
C VAL A 5 -24.89 0.83 -0.20
N ARG A 6 -24.66 1.91 -0.95
CA ARG A 6 -23.47 2.06 -1.80
C ARG A 6 -22.18 2.32 -1.02
N LYS A 7 -22.26 2.67 0.27
CA LYS A 7 -21.08 3.03 1.06
C LYS A 7 -20.37 1.83 1.72
N MET A 8 -20.98 0.64 1.70
CA MET A 8 -20.40 -0.57 2.33
C MET A 8 -19.58 -1.43 1.38
N ALA A 9 -19.72 -1.26 0.05
CA ALA A 9 -19.08 -2.12 -0.95
C ALA A 9 -17.74 -1.57 -1.51
N LEU A 10 -17.18 -0.51 -0.92
CA LEU A 10 -15.95 0.14 -1.40
C LEU A 10 -14.80 0.11 -0.40
N ASN A 11 -14.78 -0.85 0.52
CA ASN A 11 -13.50 -1.33 1.03
C ASN A 11 -13.13 -2.52 0.15
N GLU A 12 -12.66 -2.22 -1.06
CA GLU A 12 -11.83 -3.16 -1.77
C GLU A 12 -10.65 -3.45 -0.85
N ASP A 13 -10.53 -4.69 -0.38
CA ASP A 13 -9.33 -5.22 0.26
C ASP A 13 -8.20 -5.16 -0.78
N ARG A 14 -7.70 -3.95 -1.05
CA ARG A 14 -6.73 -3.71 -2.09
C ARG A 14 -5.42 -4.31 -1.62
N LEU A 15 -5.08 -5.46 -2.19
CA LEU A 15 -3.80 -6.10 -2.01
C LEU A 15 -2.72 -5.17 -2.59
N PHE A 16 -1.81 -4.73 -1.74
CA PHE A 16 -0.64 -3.99 -2.17
C PHE A 16 0.41 -4.94 -2.72
N THR A 17 0.97 -4.56 -3.86
CA THR A 17 2.10 -5.23 -4.50
C THR A 17 3.30 -4.28 -4.51
N ILE A 18 4.48 -4.80 -4.84
CA ILE A 18 5.70 -3.99 -4.91
C ILE A 18 5.59 -2.88 -5.96
N ASP A 19 4.82 -3.11 -7.04
CA ASP A 19 4.63 -2.17 -8.14
C ASP A 19 3.78 -0.96 -7.76
N ASP A 20 3.00 -1.03 -6.68
CA ASP A 20 2.23 0.11 -6.17
C ASP A 20 3.11 1.20 -5.53
N PHE A 21 4.41 0.92 -5.31
CA PHE A 21 5.31 1.83 -4.60
C PHE A 21 6.43 2.39 -5.48
N GLU A 22 6.83 3.62 -5.18
CA GLU A 22 8.10 4.21 -5.60
C GLU A 22 9.14 3.97 -4.50
N PHE A 23 10.27 3.33 -4.84
CA PHE A 23 11.35 3.03 -3.90
C PHE A 23 12.37 4.17 -3.83
N GLY A 24 12.58 4.67 -2.63
CA GLY A 24 13.65 5.59 -2.28
C GLY A 24 14.89 4.86 -1.76
N ARG A 25 15.73 5.62 -1.04
CA ARG A 25 17.00 5.10 -0.51
C ARG A 25 16.79 3.97 0.53
N PRO A 26 17.75 3.04 0.66
CA PRO A 26 17.76 2.10 1.78
C PRO A 26 17.90 2.85 3.11
N LEU A 27 17.16 2.40 4.12
CA LEU A 27 17.14 2.97 5.47
C LEU A 27 17.91 2.11 6.47
N GLY A 28 18.01 0.81 6.22
CA GLY A 28 18.77 -0.10 7.07
C GLY A 28 18.84 -1.51 6.49
N LYS A 29 19.79 -2.31 7.00
CA LYS A 29 19.99 -3.72 6.62
C LYS A 29 20.08 -4.58 7.88
N GLY A 30 19.28 -5.62 7.95
CA GLY A 30 19.35 -6.66 8.98
C GLY A 30 19.75 -8.02 8.40
N ALA A 31 19.75 -9.06 9.24
CA ALA A 31 20.07 -10.43 8.82
C ALA A 31 19.12 -10.98 7.74
N PHE A 32 17.88 -10.47 7.69
CA PHE A 32 16.80 -11.01 6.85
C PHE A 32 16.40 -10.10 5.68
N GLY A 33 17.04 -8.93 5.51
CA GLY A 33 16.70 -8.05 4.41
C GLY A 33 17.10 -6.60 4.62
N ILE A 34 16.69 -5.77 3.65
CA ILE A 34 16.92 -4.33 3.62
C ILE A 34 15.57 -3.64 3.73
N VAL A 35 15.51 -2.60 4.57
CA VAL A 35 14.35 -1.72 4.70
C VAL A 35 14.55 -0.53 3.77
N TYR A 36 13.59 -0.26 2.91
CA TYR A 36 13.61 0.87 1.97
C TYR A 36 12.59 1.93 2.38
N LEU A 37 12.91 3.19 2.09
CA LEU A 37 11.88 4.23 2.05
C LEU A 37 10.98 3.95 0.84
N ALA A 38 9.67 3.97 1.03
CA ALA A 38 8.71 3.76 -0.06
C ALA A 38 7.56 4.75 0.03
N ARG A 39 7.04 5.18 -1.13
CA ARG A 39 5.84 6.00 -1.24
C ARG A 39 4.83 5.29 -2.12
N LEU A 40 3.56 5.28 -1.70
CA LEU A 40 2.47 4.75 -2.52
C LEU A 40 2.23 5.68 -3.73
N LYS A 41 2.20 5.09 -4.92
CA LYS A 41 1.82 5.77 -6.16
C LYS A 41 0.34 6.18 -6.08
N LYS A 42 0.03 7.39 -6.56
CA LYS A 42 -1.36 7.82 -6.76
C LYS A 42 -1.87 7.37 -8.11
#